data_AF-C7ZN75-F1
#
_entry.id   AF-C7ZN75-F1
#
_cell.length_a   1.000
_cell.length_b   1.000
_cell.length_c   1.000
_cell.angle_alpha   90.00
_cell.angle_beta   90.00
_cell.angle_gamma   90.00
#
_symmetry.space_group_name_H-M   'P 1'
#
loop_
_entity.id
_entity.type
_entity.pdbx_description
1 polymer ?
#
loop_
_entity_poly.entity_id
_entity_poly.type
_entity_poly.pdbx_seq_one_letter_code
_entity_poly.pdbx_strand_id
1 'polypeptide(L)'
;GSIPILEPGVLILTKMKRSAQYIGSTRPQSVSKYNSDVRDIVHLLHWLRTNEKKVDFIGYDAASPQRLYDAVRKMRSHWRTTGQSTNVQLLDDALEANDKAIIVGN
;
A
#
# COMPACT_ATOMS: atom_id res chain seq x y z
N GLY A 1 13.44 26.57 -8.03
CA GLY A 1 13.89 25.19 -7.73
C GLY A 1 12.69 24.28 -7.78
N SER A 2 12.81 23.11 -8.41
CA SER A 2 11.75 22.09 -8.38
C SER A 2 11.78 21.38 -7.03
N ILE A 3 10.60 21.21 -6.42
CA ILE A 3 10.47 20.33 -5.25
C ILE A 3 10.43 18.90 -5.81
N PRO A 4 11.35 18.00 -5.44
CA PRO A 4 11.27 16.61 -5.86
C PRO A 4 10.01 15.98 -5.25
N ILE A 5 9.06 15.63 -6.10
CA ILE A 5 7.83 14.92 -5.71
C ILE A 5 8.11 13.42 -5.89
N LEU A 6 7.85 12.64 -4.84
CA LEU A 6 7.86 11.18 -4.93
C LEU A 6 6.79 10.71 -5.91
N GLU A 7 7.17 9.89 -6.89
CA GLU A 7 6.22 9.29 -7.81
C GLU A 7 5.15 8.49 -7.05
N PRO A 8 3.86 8.57 -7.45
CA PRO A 8 2.76 7.91 -6.75
C PRO A 8 2.95 6.40 -6.51
N GLY A 9 3.61 5.70 -7.44
CA GLY A 9 3.92 4.28 -7.35
C GLY A 9 4.88 3.93 -6.20
N VAL A 10 5.72 4.87 -5.78
CA VAL A 10 6.63 4.74 -4.64
C VAL A 10 6.00 5.32 -3.36
N LEU A 11 5.26 6.43 -3.49
CA LEU A 11 4.61 7.08 -2.36
C LEU A 11 3.62 6.16 -1.64
N ILE A 12 2.85 5.38 -2.40
CA ILE A 12 1.88 4.43 -1.86
C ILE A 12 2.52 3.40 -0.93
N LEU A 13 3.73 2.93 -1.26
CA LEU A 13 4.48 1.97 -0.45
C LEU A 13 4.87 2.56 0.91
N THR A 14 5.23 3.85 0.94
CA THR A 14 5.51 4.57 2.20
C THR A 14 4.27 4.60 3.10
N LYS A 15 3.10 4.85 2.50
CA LYS A 15 1.82 4.90 3.21
C LYS A 15 1.41 3.51 3.72
N MET A 16 1.53 2.47 2.89
CA MET A 16 1.22 1.10 3.29
C MET A 16 2.11 0.60 4.42
N LYS A 17 3.41 0.86 4.33
CA LYS A 17 4.38 0.50 5.39
C LYS A 17 4.01 1.14 6.73
N ARG A 18 3.62 2.42 6.73
CA ARG A 18 3.17 3.14 7.92
C ARG A 18 1.84 2.60 8.45
N SER A 19 0.84 2.48 7.58
CA SER A 19 -0.51 2.03 7.94
C SER A 19 -0.51 0.62 8.55
N ALA A 20 0.33 -0.28 8.02
CA ALA A 20 0.49 -1.64 8.53
C ALA A 20 0.90 -1.72 10.02
N GLN A 21 1.57 -0.69 10.55
CA GLN A 21 1.96 -0.61 11.96
C GLN A 21 0.77 -0.31 12.89
N TYR A 22 -0.30 0.29 12.37
CA TYR A 22 -1.47 0.69 13.15
C TYR A 22 -2.60 -0.36 13.16
N ILE A 23 -2.52 -1.39 12.31
CA ILE A 23 -3.47 -2.51 12.29
C ILE A 23 -3.55 -3.14 13.68
N GLY A 24 -4.78 -3.24 14.21
CA GLY A 24 -5.08 -3.83 15.52
C GLY A 24 -4.94 -2.87 16.71
N SER A 25 -4.53 -1.62 16.47
CA SER A 25 -4.46 -0.62 17.54
C SER A 25 -5.85 -0.15 17.95
N THR A 26 -6.08 -0.01 19.27
CA THR A 26 -7.29 0.58 19.86
C THR A 26 -7.08 2.03 20.31
N ARG A 27 -5.85 2.55 20.20
CA ARG A 27 -5.54 3.93 20.60
C ARG A 27 -6.15 4.91 19.60
N PRO A 28 -6.95 5.92 20.02
CA PRO A 28 -7.67 6.80 19.11
C PRO A 28 -6.80 7.47 18.05
N GLN A 29 -5.61 7.94 18.44
CA GLN A 29 -4.66 8.56 17.51
C GLN A 29 -4.11 7.59 16.45
N SER A 30 -3.89 6.33 16.81
CA SER A 30 -3.40 5.31 15.87
C SER A 30 -4.49 4.89 14.89
N VAL A 31 -5.73 4.75 15.37
CA VAL A 31 -6.91 4.48 14.53
C VAL A 31 -7.12 5.62 13.53
N SER A 32 -7.04 6.87 13.99
CA SER A 32 -7.18 8.04 13.11
C SER A 32 -6.09 8.08 12.02
N LYS A 33 -4.83 7.81 12.39
CA LYS A 33 -3.71 7.71 11.43
C LYS A 33 -3.91 6.58 10.42
N TYR A 34 -4.32 5.41 10.88
CA TYR A 34 -4.66 4.28 10.01
C TYR A 34 -5.71 4.68 8.97
N ASN A 35 -6.84 5.24 9.42
CA ASN A 35 -7.93 5.65 8.53
C ASN A 35 -7.50 6.73 7.54
N SER A 36 -6.66 7.67 7.97
CA SER A 36 -6.10 8.68 7.07
C SER A 36 -5.19 8.05 6.02
N ASP A 37 -4.26 7.20 6.42
CA ASP A 37 -3.38 6.52 5.48
C ASP A 37 -4.16 5.61 4.52
N VAL A 38 -5.22 4.92 4.98
CA VAL A 38 -6.09 4.12 4.10
C VAL A 38 -6.78 4.98 3.04
N ARG A 39 -7.31 6.15 3.41
CA ARG A 39 -7.92 7.07 2.43
C ARG A 39 -6.91 7.52 1.38
N ASP A 40 -5.70 7.90 1.80
CA ASP A 40 -4.62 8.28 0.90
C ASP A 40 -4.21 7.11 -0.01
N ILE A 41 -4.09 5.91 0.54
CA ILE A 41 -3.73 4.71 -0.22
C ILE A 41 -4.78 4.40 -1.28
N VAL A 42 -6.07 4.40 -0.92
CA VAL A 42 -7.16 4.12 -1.86
C VAL A 42 -7.19 5.18 -2.96
N HIS A 43 -6.99 6.45 -2.61
CA HIS A 43 -6.87 7.53 -3.60
C HIS A 43 -5.71 7.27 -4.57
N LEU A 44 -4.53 6.90 -4.06
CA LEU A 44 -3.36 6.57 -4.89
C LEU A 44 -3.60 5.33 -5.76
N LEU A 45 -4.27 4.29 -5.27
CA LEU A 45 -4.62 3.11 -6.07
C LEU A 45 -5.53 3.47 -7.25
N HIS A 46 -6.53 4.32 -7.01
CA HIS A 46 -7.37 4.84 -8.10
C HIS A 46 -6.56 5.66 -9.08
N TRP A 47 -5.68 6.53 -8.60
CA TRP A 47 -4.83 7.34 -9.47
C TRP A 47 -3.91 6.46 -10.32
N LEU A 48 -3.26 5.45 -9.75
CA LEU A 48 -2.40 4.51 -10.46
C LEU A 48 -3.18 3.79 -11.57
N ARG A 49 -4.36 3.27 -11.24
CA ARG A 49 -5.25 2.61 -12.21
C ARG A 49 -5.63 3.54 -13.37
N THR A 50 -6.07 4.77 -13.06
CA THR A 50 -6.50 5.74 -14.08
C THR A 50 -5.37 6.16 -15.00
N ASN A 51 -4.13 6.18 -14.50
CA ASN A 51 -2.95 6.57 -15.27
C ASN A 51 -2.16 5.37 -15.81
N GLU A 52 -2.73 4.16 -15.79
CA GLU A 52 -2.09 2.92 -16.24
C GLU A 52 -0.71 2.67 -15.62
N LYS A 53 -0.52 3.17 -14.40
CA LYS A 53 0.71 2.99 -13.61
C LYS A 53 0.53 1.88 -12.59
N LYS A 54 1.66 1.34 -12.11
CA LYS A 54 1.73 0.28 -11.12
C LYS A 54 2.47 0.74 -9.86
N VAL A 55 2.30 -0.01 -8.79
CA VAL A 55 3.12 0.15 -7.58
C VAL A 55 4.57 -0.18 -7.95
N ASP A 56 5.50 0.68 -7.55
CA ASP A 56 6.90 0.58 -7.94
C ASP A 56 7.77 0.19 -6.74
N PHE A 57 7.91 -1.12 -6.53
CA PHE A 57 8.78 -1.67 -5.48
C PHE A 57 10.27 -1.48 -5.81
N ILE A 58 10.64 -1.40 -7.09
CA ILE A 58 12.03 -1.28 -7.55
C ILE A 58 12.53 0.15 -7.31
N GLY A 59 11.72 1.15 -7.65
CA GLY A 59 12.00 2.56 -7.42
C GLY A 59 11.93 2.97 -5.94
N TYR A 60 11.41 2.11 -5.07
CA TYR A 60 11.51 2.31 -3.63
C TYR A 60 12.93 1.97 -3.14
N ASP A 61 13.74 3.00 -2.90
CA ASP A 61 15.04 2.86 -2.26
C ASP A 61 14.89 2.44 -0.79
N ALA A 62 14.83 1.12 -0.56
CA ALA A 62 14.83 0.51 0.76
C ALA A 62 16.00 -0.44 0.92
N ALA A 63 16.72 -0.29 2.03
CA ALA A 63 17.66 -1.28 2.53
C ALA A 63 17.03 -2.69 2.78
N SER A 64 15.70 -2.82 2.77
CA SER A 64 15.01 -4.11 2.97
C SER A 64 13.67 -4.15 2.20
N PRO A 65 13.68 -4.63 0.94
CA PRO A 65 12.47 -4.82 0.14
C PRO A 65 11.48 -5.80 0.78
N GLN A 66 11.97 -6.81 1.50
CA GLN A 66 11.12 -7.80 2.16
C GLN A 66 10.14 -7.18 3.15
N ARG A 67 10.59 -6.19 3.94
CA ARG A 67 9.72 -5.48 4.90
C ARG A 67 8.60 -4.70 4.22
N LEU A 68 8.79 -4.28 2.97
CA LEU A 68 7.74 -3.65 2.18
C LEU A 68 6.71 -4.69 1.74
N TYR A 69 7.15 -5.81 1.17
CA TYR A 69 6.24 -6.90 0.81
C TYR A 69 5.43 -7.39 2.01
N ASP A 70 6.06 -7.55 3.17
CA ASP A 70 5.37 -7.98 4.39
C ASP A 70 4.32 -6.95 4.85
N ALA A 71 4.62 -5.65 4.74
CA ALA A 71 3.66 -4.60 5.06
C ALA A 71 2.46 -4.60 4.09
N VAL A 72 2.71 -4.72 2.79
CA VAL A 72 1.65 -4.79 1.77
C VAL A 72 0.82 -6.06 1.94
N ARG A 73 1.44 -7.22 2.21
CA ARG A 73 0.75 -8.47 2.53
C ARG A 73 -0.12 -8.32 3.77
N LYS A 74 0.38 -7.68 4.83
CA LYS A 74 -0.38 -7.45 6.06
C LYS A 74 -1.61 -6.57 5.80
N MET A 75 -1.46 -5.48 5.04
CA MET A 75 -2.57 -4.60 4.64
C MET A 75 -3.63 -5.37 3.84
N ARG A 76 -3.20 -6.09 2.79
CA ARG A 76 -4.09 -6.90 1.94
C ARG A 76 -4.86 -7.93 2.75
N SER A 77 -4.17 -8.70 3.60
CA SER A 77 -4.79 -9.71 4.46
C SER A 77 -5.80 -9.09 5.42
N HIS A 78 -5.46 -7.95 6.03
CA HIS A 78 -6.36 -7.25 6.94
C HIS A 78 -7.64 -6.77 6.24
N TRP A 79 -7.52 -6.16 5.06
CA TRP A 79 -8.68 -5.78 4.25
C TRP A 79 -9.53 -6.98 3.84
N ARG A 80 -8.91 -8.08 3.45
CA ARG A 80 -9.62 -9.33 3.16
C ARG A 80 -10.41 -9.83 4.37
N THR A 81 -9.80 -9.88 5.56
CA THR A 81 -10.47 -10.37 6.78
C THR A 81 -11.55 -9.43 7.32
N THR A 82 -11.51 -8.15 6.95
CA THR A 82 -12.50 -7.14 7.38
C THR A 82 -13.55 -6.85 6.31
N GLY A 83 -13.62 -7.66 5.25
CA GLY A 83 -14.64 -7.54 4.20
C GLY A 83 -14.43 -6.38 3.23
N GLN A 84 -13.24 -5.76 3.19
CA GLN A 84 -12.91 -4.66 2.29
C GLN A 84 -12.43 -5.17 0.92
N SER A 85 -13.28 -5.97 0.25
CA SER A 85 -12.95 -6.64 -1.02
C SER A 85 -12.56 -5.67 -2.14
N THR A 86 -13.20 -4.51 -2.22
CA THR A 86 -12.87 -3.46 -3.19
C THR A 86 -11.42 -2.98 -3.02
N ASN A 87 -10.94 -2.78 -1.79
CA ASN A 87 -9.58 -2.34 -1.53
C ASN A 87 -8.56 -3.43 -1.89
N VAL A 88 -8.90 -4.70 -1.63
CA VAL A 88 -8.08 -5.84 -2.05
C VAL A 88 -7.97 -5.89 -3.57
N GLN A 89 -9.09 -5.74 -4.29
CA GLN A 89 -9.08 -5.77 -5.75
C GLN A 89 -8.30 -4.60 -6.34
N LEU A 90 -8.50 -3.37 -5.85
CA LEU A 90 -7.73 -2.20 -6.28
C LEU A 90 -6.23 -2.39 -6.08
N LEU A 91 -5.81 -2.97 -4.95
CA LEU A 91 -4.42 -3.30 -4.71
C LEU A 91 -3.92 -4.37 -5.68
N ASP A 92 -4.64 -5.48 -5.81
CA ASP A 92 -4.28 -6.60 -6.68
C ASP A 92 -4.18 -6.21 -8.16
N ASP A 93 -4.93 -5.19 -8.59
CA ASP A 93 -4.89 -4.63 -9.94
C ASP A 93 -3.74 -3.62 -10.11
N ALA A 94 -3.31 -2.95 -9.04
CA ALA A 94 -2.21 -1.98 -9.08
C ALA A 94 -0.81 -2.60 -8.95
N LEU A 95 -0.72 -3.90 -8.63
CA LEU A 95 0.55 -4.63 -8.54
C LEU A 95 1.03 -5.11 -9.91
N GLU A 96 2.34 -5.20 -10.06
CA GLU A 96 2.98 -5.98 -11.12
C GLU A 96 2.79 -7.48 -10.88
N ALA A 97 2.84 -8.29 -11.94
CA ALA A 97 2.58 -9.73 -11.85
C ALA A 97 3.55 -10.43 -10.88
N ASN A 98 4.83 -10.07 -10.91
CA ASN A 98 5.86 -10.64 -10.03
C ASN A 98 5.61 -10.27 -8.56
N ASP A 99 5.33 -8.99 -8.28
CA ASP A 99 5.07 -8.50 -6.92
C ASP A 99 3.78 -9.13 -6.35
N LYS A 100 2.75 -9.26 -7.20
CA LYS A 100 1.50 -9.93 -6.84
C LYS A 100 1.74 -11.39 -6.48
N ALA A 101 2.58 -12.11 -7.22
CA ALA A 101 2.94 -13.49 -6.89
C ALA A 101 3.60 -13.58 -5.50
N ILE A 102 4.47 -12.64 -5.14
CA ILE A 102 5.12 -12.59 -3.82
C ILE A 102 4.10 -12.28 -2.70
N ILE A 103 3.15 -11.37 -2.96
CA ILE A 103 2.18 -10.91 -1.97
C ILE A 103 1.05 -11.94 -1.75
N VAL A 104 0.62 -12.62 -2.81
CA VAL A 104 -0.50 -13.58 -2.80
C VAL A 104 -0.04 -15.02 -2.58
N GLY A 105 1.14 -15.38 -3.07
CA GLY A 105 1.63 -16.76 -3.18
C GLY A 105 2.18 -17.41 -1.90
N ASN A 106 1.90 -16.86 -0.72
CA ASN A 106 2.21 -17.49 0.57
C ASN A 106 1.02 -17.36 1.53
#